data_AF-A0A937PRM2-F1
#
_entry.id   AF-A0A937PRM2-F1
#
_cell.length_a   1.000
_cell.length_b   1.000
_cell.length_c   1.000
_cell.angle_alpha   90.00
_cell.angle_beta   90.00
_cell.angle_gamma   90.00
#
_symmetry.space_group_name_H-M   'P 1'
#
loop_
_entity.id
_entity.type
_entity.pdbx_description
1 polymer ?
#
loop_
_entity_poly.entity_id
_entity_poly.type
_entity_poly.pdbx_seq_one_letter_code
_entity_poly.pdbx_strand_id
1 'polypeptide(L)'
;MMNADANNDRGPDGSYTAAPAHTTAAAIGKRYEDNFPASANPDKRAARSEDGRLSSGQYVRQRPLFEDQPASETLQIDYHHPLESWLRRRAFRRLLGWLAAEGPDGQTSLERIISSYRDGTAPLRRRLMYWPAHLLIDHFRGQTPTATFRRRLAEHRPTLRGLVIVARSVAEFGLTVPQRFVAPLFAVWNFTNRCNLACTHCYQDSEHRALGDELALEEKLDLVDQMGTARMPMLALSGGEPTMSRHLIPVLRRAERYGMHTTLATNGTTMTPALAARLTGAGLRYVEISLDSVDAARHDAFRGVAGMWERAVAGARVVVATEGMRLGIAMCVHQGNFHEVRDMIRFAEQLGASCFAHFNFIPVGRGLKMVSGDITPDQREELLAILNEKMQEGGIGIISTAPQLGRVCLAGAAVDGGRTACSHAGSGSGLKARVVAKYLGGCGAGRTYICIEPNGNVTPCVYLPHRIMGNVREAPLIDIFRNSVFWDILNDRSRRLHHCEVCAFKNYCGGCRARADAYFGQLHAGDPGCIFNDKHWQGLIDKGVAIPAGAASQPAKMELAPMRHGPA
;
A
#
# COMPACT_ATOMS: atom_id res chain seq x y z
N MET A 1 -15.58 5.15 31.67
CA MET A 1 -16.47 3.97 31.71
C MET A 1 -17.88 4.44 31.35
N MET A 2 -18.24 4.37 30.09
CA MET A 2 -19.63 4.47 29.59
C MET A 2 -19.72 3.57 28.36
N ASN A 3 -20.84 2.86 28.29
CA ASN A 3 -21.06 1.62 27.55
C ASN A 3 -20.88 1.74 26.04
N ALA A 4 -20.17 0.75 25.49
CA ALA A 4 -20.10 0.44 24.08
C ALA A 4 -21.19 -0.60 23.77
N ASP A 5 -22.41 -0.13 23.54
CA ASP A 5 -23.47 -0.92 22.93
C ASP A 5 -24.09 -0.08 21.82
N ALA A 6 -23.57 -0.22 20.60
CA ALA A 6 -24.16 0.34 19.40
C ALA A 6 -24.11 -0.71 18.28
N ASN A 7 -25.31 -1.21 17.96
CA ASN A 7 -25.77 -1.86 16.74
C ASN A 7 -24.94 -3.00 16.17
N ASN A 8 -25.43 -4.21 16.47
CA ASN A 8 -24.91 -5.48 15.99
C ASN A 8 -25.95 -6.11 15.05
N ASP A 9 -25.99 -5.67 13.79
CA ASP A 9 -26.81 -6.30 12.76
C ASP A 9 -26.02 -7.51 12.22
N ARG A 10 -26.20 -8.64 12.91
CA ARG A 10 -25.46 -9.89 12.67
C ARG A 10 -26.13 -10.69 11.55
N GLY A 11 -25.32 -11.31 10.69
CA GLY A 11 -25.79 -12.40 9.84
C GLY A 11 -26.29 -13.61 10.65
N PRO A 12 -26.97 -14.58 10.02
CA PRO A 12 -27.62 -15.72 10.71
C PRO A 12 -26.68 -16.65 11.50
N ASP A 13 -25.36 -16.55 11.33
CA ASP A 13 -24.35 -17.28 12.13
C ASP A 13 -23.68 -16.40 13.21
N GLY A 14 -24.10 -15.14 13.36
CA GLY A 14 -23.53 -14.21 14.31
C GLY A 14 -22.23 -13.54 13.85
N SER A 15 -21.69 -13.88 12.68
CA SER A 15 -20.43 -13.33 12.16
C SER A 15 -20.66 -12.21 11.15
N TYR A 16 -19.75 -11.23 11.11
CA TYR A 16 -19.68 -10.24 10.02
C TYR A 16 -18.93 -10.79 8.80
N THR A 17 -18.32 -11.98 8.89
CA THR A 17 -17.20 -12.39 8.02
C THR A 17 -17.14 -13.88 7.71
N ALA A 18 -18.28 -14.59 7.64
CA ALA A 18 -18.32 -15.93 7.05
C ALA A 18 -17.53 -15.94 5.73
N ALA A 19 -16.69 -16.96 5.53
CA ALA A 19 -15.99 -17.18 4.27
C ALA A 19 -17.04 -17.16 3.16
N PRO A 20 -17.08 -16.17 2.26
CA PRO A 20 -18.06 -16.21 1.19
C PRO A 20 -17.86 -17.56 0.47
N ALA A 21 -18.95 -18.27 0.21
CA ALA A 21 -18.90 -19.68 -0.22
C ALA A 21 -18.01 -19.90 -1.48
N HIS A 22 -17.75 -18.84 -2.24
CA HIS A 22 -16.90 -18.82 -3.42
C HIS A 22 -15.39 -18.64 -3.14
N THR A 23 -14.96 -18.44 -1.89
CA THR A 23 -13.54 -18.21 -1.55
C THR A 23 -12.74 -19.50 -1.41
N THR A 24 -11.44 -19.47 -1.72
CA THR A 24 -10.48 -20.54 -1.44
C THR A 24 -10.43 -20.81 0.05
N ALA A 25 -10.69 -19.79 0.87
CA ALA A 25 -10.91 -19.95 2.29
C ALA A 25 -12.08 -20.88 2.61
N ALA A 26 -13.27 -20.63 2.07
CA ALA A 26 -14.39 -21.55 2.19
C ALA A 26 -14.06 -22.95 1.63
N ALA A 27 -13.44 -23.03 0.44
CA ALA A 27 -13.14 -24.28 -0.24
C ALA A 27 -12.18 -25.21 0.51
N ILE A 28 -11.28 -24.67 1.34
CA ILE A 28 -10.36 -25.49 2.16
C ILE A 28 -10.82 -25.60 3.62
N GLY A 29 -12.10 -25.29 3.88
CA GLY A 29 -12.72 -25.43 5.20
C GLY A 29 -12.27 -24.39 6.22
N LYS A 30 -11.80 -23.21 5.77
CA LYS A 30 -11.38 -22.15 6.69
C LYS A 30 -12.58 -21.56 7.41
N ARG A 31 -12.39 -21.34 8.70
CA ARG A 31 -13.27 -20.55 9.53
C ARG A 31 -12.57 -19.23 9.84
N TYR A 32 -13.34 -18.16 9.82
CA TYR A 32 -12.88 -16.83 10.15
C TYR A 32 -13.23 -16.59 11.61
N GLU A 33 -12.21 -16.43 12.46
CA GLU A 33 -12.41 -16.10 13.87
C GLU A 33 -12.36 -14.58 14.06
N ASP A 34 -13.33 -14.04 14.81
CA ASP A 34 -13.38 -12.62 15.18
C ASP A 34 -12.47 -12.29 16.37
N ASN A 35 -11.97 -13.33 17.04
CA ASN A 35 -10.94 -13.19 18.05
C ASN A 35 -9.58 -13.48 17.41
N PHE A 36 -8.69 -12.49 17.40
CA PHE A 36 -7.31 -12.65 16.93
C PHE A 36 -6.40 -12.84 18.17
N PRO A 37 -6.37 -14.03 18.79
CA PRO A 37 -5.61 -14.23 20.02
C PRO A 37 -4.14 -13.87 19.80
N ALA A 38 -3.53 -13.30 20.83
CA ALA A 38 -2.09 -13.12 20.80
C ALA A 38 -1.41 -14.49 20.73
N SER A 39 -0.26 -14.57 20.06
CA SER A 39 0.57 -15.80 20.11
C SER A 39 0.77 -16.25 21.56
N ALA A 40 0.59 -17.56 21.76
CA ALA A 40 0.79 -18.25 23.04
C ALA A 40 2.27 -18.41 23.39
N ASN A 41 3.20 -18.06 22.48
CA ASN A 41 4.62 -18.04 22.77
C ASN A 41 4.93 -16.85 23.72
N PRO A 42 5.32 -17.11 24.98
CA PRO A 42 5.64 -16.06 25.94
C PRO A 42 6.93 -15.32 25.57
N ASP A 43 7.82 -15.93 24.78
CA ASP A 43 9.06 -15.32 24.32
C ASP A 43 8.97 -14.91 22.84
N LYS A 44 8.41 -13.71 22.61
CA LYS A 44 8.32 -13.08 21.28
C LYS A 44 9.62 -12.38 20.85
N ARG A 45 10.76 -12.77 21.43
CA ARG A 45 12.07 -12.24 21.05
C ARG A 45 12.62 -13.02 19.87
N ALA A 46 13.38 -12.32 19.04
CA ALA A 46 14.18 -12.97 18.00
C ALA A 46 15.30 -13.76 18.68
N ALA A 47 15.05 -15.02 19.09
CA ALA A 47 16.13 -15.91 19.50
C ALA A 47 17.01 -16.18 18.26
N ARG A 48 18.33 -15.99 18.38
CA ARG A 48 19.24 -16.16 17.24
C ARG A 48 19.55 -17.63 16.92
N SER A 49 19.10 -18.61 17.71
CA SER A 49 19.64 -19.96 17.56
C SER A 49 18.84 -21.17 18.10
N GLU A 50 17.65 -21.06 18.69
CA GLU A 50 17.10 -22.24 19.40
C GLU A 50 16.08 -23.09 18.64
N ASP A 51 15.51 -22.62 17.54
CA ASP A 51 14.39 -23.29 16.85
C ASP A 51 14.57 -23.43 15.33
N GLY A 52 15.81 -23.39 14.83
CA GLY A 52 16.10 -23.58 13.39
C GLY A 52 15.61 -22.42 12.50
N ARG A 53 15.29 -21.28 13.09
CA ARG A 53 14.85 -20.07 12.40
C ARG A 53 16.06 -19.23 11.97
N LEU A 54 16.11 -18.89 10.68
CA LEU A 54 17.12 -17.99 10.10
C LEU A 54 17.18 -16.67 10.89
N SER A 55 18.25 -16.46 11.65
CA SER A 55 18.57 -15.13 12.17
C SER A 55 18.86 -14.18 11.00
N SER A 56 18.67 -12.87 11.17
CA SER A 56 18.91 -11.89 10.10
C SER A 56 20.31 -11.97 9.48
N GLY A 57 21.33 -12.34 10.27
CA GLY A 57 22.69 -12.54 9.78
C GLY A 57 22.92 -13.90 9.10
N GLN A 58 22.13 -14.93 9.42
CA GLN A 58 22.13 -16.18 8.64
C GLN A 58 21.36 -16.02 7.33
N TYR A 59 20.24 -15.30 7.35
CA TYR A 59 19.45 -15.01 6.17
C TYR A 59 20.27 -14.32 5.07
N VAL A 60 21.09 -13.33 5.43
CA VAL A 60 22.02 -12.68 4.50
C VAL A 60 23.09 -13.67 4.00
N ARG A 61 23.72 -14.43 4.90
CA ARG A 61 24.85 -15.31 4.57
C ARG A 61 24.50 -16.58 3.80
N GLN A 62 23.26 -17.06 3.90
CA GLN A 62 22.85 -18.35 3.31
C GLN A 62 22.17 -18.20 1.94
N ARG A 63 22.09 -16.99 1.40
CA ARG A 63 21.38 -16.75 0.14
C ARG A 63 22.36 -16.22 -0.92
N PRO A 64 22.56 -16.97 -2.03
CA PRO A 64 23.40 -16.54 -3.14
C PRO A 64 23.05 -15.15 -3.67
N LEU A 65 21.77 -14.77 -3.60
CA LEU A 65 21.25 -13.45 -3.99
C LEU A 65 21.92 -12.27 -3.26
N PHE A 66 22.60 -12.48 -2.14
CA PHE A 66 23.28 -11.43 -1.37
C PHE A 66 24.79 -11.63 -1.21
N GLU A 67 25.40 -12.64 -1.87
CA GLU A 67 26.84 -12.95 -1.73
C GLU A 67 27.74 -11.76 -2.09
N ASP A 68 27.36 -10.97 -3.10
CA ASP A 68 28.11 -9.80 -3.57
C ASP A 68 27.63 -8.46 -2.98
N GLN A 69 26.61 -8.48 -2.11
CA GLN A 69 26.02 -7.24 -1.57
C GLN A 69 26.69 -6.84 -0.26
N PRO A 70 26.87 -5.52 0.02
CA PRO A 70 27.54 -5.02 1.22
C PRO A 70 26.65 -5.19 2.46
N ALA A 71 26.44 -6.43 2.85
CA ALA A 71 25.71 -6.81 4.05
C ALA A 71 26.74 -7.36 5.03
N SER A 72 27.21 -6.46 5.90
CA SER A 72 28.24 -6.70 6.90
C SER A 72 27.99 -7.96 7.74
N GLU A 73 29.05 -8.47 8.37
CA GLU A 73 29.04 -9.58 9.34
C GLU A 73 27.96 -9.46 10.45
N THR A 74 27.37 -8.27 10.63
CA THR A 74 26.19 -8.03 11.46
C THR A 74 25.19 -7.10 10.78
N LEU A 75 24.10 -7.65 10.23
CA LEU A 75 22.97 -6.85 9.78
C LEU A 75 22.39 -6.05 10.97
N GLN A 76 22.67 -4.75 10.99
CA GLN A 76 22.10 -3.84 11.98
C GLN A 76 20.65 -3.53 11.59
N ILE A 77 19.71 -3.90 12.46
CA ILE A 77 18.27 -3.64 12.28
C ILE A 77 17.78 -2.61 13.30
N ASP A 78 18.46 -2.54 14.45
CA ASP A 78 18.15 -1.62 15.54
C ASP A 78 18.91 -0.30 15.39
N TYR A 79 18.49 0.48 14.41
CA TYR A 79 18.91 1.87 14.31
C TYR A 79 18.13 2.74 15.30
N HIS A 80 18.85 3.66 15.92
CA HIS A 80 18.27 4.68 16.78
C HIS A 80 18.73 6.06 16.31
N HIS A 81 17.79 6.87 15.83
CA HIS A 81 18.07 8.26 15.47
C HIS A 81 17.81 9.17 16.68
N PRO A 82 18.64 10.18 16.98
CA PRO A 82 18.45 11.09 18.12
C PRO A 82 17.05 11.76 18.18
N LEU A 83 16.45 11.99 17.00
CA LEU A 83 15.08 12.50 16.87
C LEU A 83 14.04 11.59 17.54
N GLU A 84 14.25 10.27 17.56
CA GLU A 84 13.34 9.32 18.23
C GLU A 84 13.28 9.60 19.74
N SER A 85 14.42 9.89 20.38
CA SER A 85 14.47 10.28 21.79
C SER A 85 13.72 11.58 22.05
N TRP A 86 13.79 12.54 21.12
CA TRP A 86 13.10 13.82 21.24
C TRP A 86 11.58 13.68 21.06
N LEU A 87 11.15 12.92 20.05
CA LEU A 87 9.74 12.58 19.78
C LEU A 87 9.07 11.83 20.95
N ARG A 88 9.85 11.11 21.76
CA ARG A 88 9.35 10.43 22.97
C ARG A 88 9.10 11.39 24.15
N ARG A 89 9.68 12.59 24.17
CA ARG A 89 9.53 13.55 25.29
C ARG A 89 8.13 14.15 25.31
N ARG A 90 7.46 14.09 26.47
CA ARG A 90 6.08 14.61 26.66
C ARG A 90 5.94 16.09 26.32
N ALA A 91 6.94 16.91 26.67
CA ALA A 91 6.95 18.34 26.32
C ALA A 91 6.96 18.57 24.81
N PHE A 92 7.79 17.82 24.07
CA PHE A 92 7.85 17.94 22.62
C PHE A 92 6.58 17.42 21.94
N ARG A 93 5.98 16.34 22.46
CA ARG A 93 4.67 15.85 21.99
C ARG A 93 3.56 16.91 22.14
N ARG A 94 3.53 17.63 23.27
CA ARG A 94 2.58 18.74 23.48
C ARG A 94 2.82 19.88 22.49
N LEU A 95 4.08 20.22 22.23
CA LEU A 95 4.44 21.22 21.22
C LEU A 95 3.97 20.81 19.82
N LEU A 96 4.20 19.56 19.42
CA LEU A 96 3.71 19.04 18.13
C LEU A 96 2.18 19.10 18.04
N GLY A 97 1.48 18.73 19.12
CA GLY A 97 0.02 18.83 19.19
C GLY A 97 -0.47 20.28 19.02
N TRP A 98 0.16 21.23 19.70
CA TRP A 98 -0.14 22.66 19.55
C TRP A 98 0.17 23.19 18.14
N LEU A 99 1.30 22.78 17.55
CA LEU A 99 1.68 23.18 16.18
C LEU A 99 0.75 22.63 15.12
N ALA A 100 0.20 21.42 15.34
CA ALA A 100 -0.67 20.72 14.40
C ALA A 100 -2.17 20.95 14.68
N ALA A 101 -2.52 21.71 15.71
CA ALA A 101 -3.89 22.14 15.99
C ALA A 101 -4.36 23.15 14.94
N GLU A 102 -5.65 23.11 14.62
CA GLU A 102 -6.25 23.99 13.63
C GLU A 102 -6.48 25.38 14.22
N GLY A 103 -6.06 26.41 13.48
CA GLY A 103 -6.42 27.77 13.79
C GLY A 103 -7.81 28.16 13.26
N PRO A 104 -8.27 29.39 13.55
CA PRO A 104 -9.58 29.87 13.12
C PRO A 104 -9.80 29.92 11.61
N ASP A 105 -8.71 29.96 10.83
CA ASP A 105 -8.70 30.00 9.35
C ASP A 105 -8.56 28.60 8.72
N GLY A 106 -8.62 27.53 9.53
CA GLY A 106 -8.40 26.14 9.08
C GLY A 106 -6.94 25.76 8.84
N GLN A 107 -5.98 26.69 8.99
CA GLN A 107 -4.55 26.39 8.89
C GLN A 107 -3.92 26.11 10.25
N THR A 108 -3.02 25.14 10.28
CA THR A 108 -2.19 24.81 11.43
C THR A 108 -0.97 25.74 11.52
N SER A 109 -0.43 25.91 12.72
CA SER A 109 0.83 26.66 12.90
C SER A 109 1.98 26.01 12.14
N LEU A 110 1.99 24.67 12.05
CA LEU A 110 2.96 23.92 11.27
C LEU A 110 2.91 24.28 9.78
N GLU A 111 1.71 24.36 9.20
CA GLU A 111 1.51 24.81 7.81
C GLU A 111 2.02 26.24 7.59
N ARG A 112 1.74 27.16 8.51
CA ARG A 112 2.19 28.56 8.43
C ARG A 112 3.71 28.69 8.54
N ILE A 113 4.34 27.93 9.44
CA ILE A 113 5.81 27.92 9.61
C ILE A 113 6.48 27.42 8.34
N ILE A 114 6.03 26.29 7.81
CA ILE A 114 6.67 25.65 6.65
C ILE A 114 6.43 26.46 5.37
N SER A 115 5.21 26.96 5.12
CA SER A 115 4.92 27.77 3.94
C SER A 115 5.68 29.10 3.91
N SER A 116 5.86 29.75 5.07
CA SER A 116 6.60 31.02 5.17
C SER A 116 8.13 30.89 5.17
N TYR A 117 8.67 29.68 5.25
CA TYR A 117 10.11 29.44 5.40
C TYR A 117 10.91 29.96 4.20
N ARG A 118 11.68 31.04 4.41
CA ARG A 118 12.46 31.72 3.36
C ARG A 118 11.61 32.15 2.16
N ASP A 119 10.33 32.48 2.40
CA ASP A 119 9.44 33.07 1.41
C ASP A 119 9.64 34.59 1.39
N GLY A 120 10.14 35.14 0.27
CA GLY A 120 10.29 36.58 0.09
C GLY A 120 8.94 37.32 0.04
N THR A 121 7.89 36.63 -0.40
CA THR A 121 6.54 37.18 -0.60
C THR A 121 5.65 37.09 0.64
N ALA A 122 6.06 36.31 1.65
CA ALA A 122 5.29 36.20 2.89
C ALA A 122 5.30 37.52 3.68
N PRO A 123 4.18 37.88 4.35
CA PRO A 123 4.10 39.10 5.16
C PRO A 123 5.22 39.20 6.19
N LEU A 124 5.84 40.39 6.32
CA LEU A 124 6.98 40.64 7.22
C LEU A 124 6.72 40.16 8.65
N ARG A 125 5.50 40.40 9.17
CA ARG A 125 5.07 39.93 10.49
C ARG A 125 5.18 38.40 10.65
N ARG A 126 4.81 37.62 9.63
CA ARG A 126 4.90 36.14 9.68
C ARG A 126 6.35 35.68 9.63
N ARG A 127 7.18 36.32 8.79
CA ARG A 127 8.61 36.02 8.69
C ARG A 127 9.34 36.29 10.02
N LEU A 128 8.99 37.37 10.72
CA LEU A 128 9.52 37.69 12.04
C LEU A 128 9.00 36.74 13.12
N MET A 129 7.70 36.47 13.15
CA MET A 129 7.07 35.58 14.14
C MET A 129 7.64 34.15 14.09
N TYR A 130 7.87 33.61 12.90
CA TYR A 130 8.35 32.23 12.71
C TYR A 130 9.87 32.15 12.49
N TRP A 131 10.59 33.27 12.61
CA TRP A 131 12.05 33.30 12.44
C TRP A 131 12.79 32.26 13.29
N PRO A 132 12.47 32.04 14.59
CA PRO A 132 13.13 31.01 15.38
C PRO A 132 12.91 29.59 14.82
N ALA A 133 11.71 29.32 14.30
CA ALA A 133 11.40 28.04 13.67
C ALA A 133 12.12 27.89 12.31
N HIS A 134 12.32 28.98 11.56
CA HIS A 134 13.09 28.96 10.31
C HIS A 134 14.57 28.65 10.55
N LEU A 135 15.16 29.13 11.63
CA LEU A 135 16.52 28.75 12.04
C LEU A 135 16.62 27.25 12.36
N LEU A 136 15.60 26.69 13.01
CA LEU A 136 15.52 25.26 13.27
C LEU A 136 15.41 24.45 11.98
N ILE A 137 14.63 24.92 11.00
CA ILE A 137 14.55 24.31 9.67
C ILE A 137 15.91 24.36 8.96
N ASP A 138 16.64 25.46 9.04
CA ASP A 138 17.99 25.57 8.47
C ASP A 138 18.94 24.52 9.06
N HIS A 139 18.86 24.26 10.37
CA HIS A 139 19.63 23.21 11.02
C HIS A 139 19.25 21.80 10.52
N PHE A 140 17.96 21.48 10.43
CA PHE A 140 17.50 20.13 10.02
C PHE A 140 17.65 19.83 8.53
N ARG A 141 17.56 20.86 7.68
CA ARG A 141 17.74 20.76 6.22
C ARG A 141 19.16 20.31 5.86
N GLY A 142 20.13 20.61 6.73
CA GLY A 142 21.54 20.28 6.52
C GLY A 142 22.04 20.91 5.21
N GLN A 143 22.65 20.09 4.36
CA GLN A 143 23.23 20.53 3.08
C GLN A 143 22.22 20.70 1.93
N THR A 144 20.93 20.38 2.14
CA THR A 144 19.94 20.48 1.05
C THR A 144 19.72 21.96 0.66
N PRO A 145 19.81 22.36 -0.62
CA PRO A 145 19.61 23.76 -1.02
C PRO A 145 18.22 24.32 -0.65
N THR A 146 18.13 25.63 -0.39
CA THR A 146 16.92 26.24 0.19
C THR A 146 15.75 26.14 -0.77
N ALA A 147 16.00 26.42 -2.05
CA ALA A 147 15.03 26.28 -3.13
C ALA A 147 14.53 24.83 -3.24
N THR A 148 15.44 23.85 -3.17
CA THR A 148 15.07 22.41 -3.22
C THR A 148 14.20 22.00 -2.05
N PHE A 149 14.53 22.45 -0.84
CA PHE A 149 13.75 22.16 0.35
C PHE A 149 12.35 22.80 0.28
N ARG A 150 12.27 24.07 -0.12
CA ARG A 150 10.98 24.76 -0.32
C ARG A 150 10.11 24.03 -1.32
N ARG A 151 10.65 23.70 -2.50
CA ARG A 151 9.92 22.96 -3.54
C ARG A 151 9.39 21.61 -3.06
N ARG A 152 10.18 20.86 -2.29
CA ARG A 152 9.83 19.51 -1.82
C ARG A 152 8.89 19.49 -0.61
N LEU A 153 8.87 20.56 0.20
CA LEU A 153 8.17 20.58 1.48
C LEU A 153 7.14 21.71 1.59
N ALA A 154 7.56 22.95 1.36
CA ALA A 154 6.73 24.13 1.52
C ALA A 154 5.71 24.30 0.39
N GLU A 155 6.11 23.97 -0.83
CA GLU A 155 5.28 24.13 -2.03
C GLU A 155 4.57 22.81 -2.39
N HIS A 156 4.98 21.68 -1.81
CA HIS A 156 4.35 20.37 -2.04
C HIS A 156 3.28 20.08 -0.98
N ARG A 157 2.05 20.56 -1.24
CA ARG A 157 0.89 20.42 -0.34
C ARG A 157 0.65 18.99 0.19
N PRO A 158 0.78 17.91 -0.60
CA PRO A 158 0.62 16.55 -0.08
C PRO A 158 1.63 16.21 1.03
N THR A 159 2.89 16.65 0.91
CA THR A 159 3.89 16.39 1.96
C THR A 159 3.53 17.11 3.25
N LEU A 160 3.10 18.38 3.13
CA LEU A 160 2.71 19.19 4.28
C LEU A 160 1.52 18.59 5.03
N ARG A 161 0.51 18.14 4.30
CA ARG A 161 -0.65 17.40 4.83
C ARG A 161 -0.23 16.14 5.60
N GLY A 162 0.67 15.34 5.02
CA GLY A 162 1.23 14.16 5.67
C GLY A 162 2.01 14.50 6.94
N LEU A 163 2.81 15.58 6.94
CA LEU A 163 3.53 16.04 8.13
C LEU A 163 2.58 16.45 9.26
N VAL A 164 1.46 17.11 8.96
CA VAL A 164 0.45 17.46 9.96
C VAL A 164 -0.16 16.19 10.57
N ILE A 165 -0.52 15.20 9.75
CA ILE A 165 -1.03 13.91 10.26
C ILE A 165 0.02 13.23 11.15
N VAL A 166 1.29 13.17 10.72
CA VAL A 166 2.38 12.58 11.52
C VAL A 166 2.53 13.30 12.85
N ALA A 167 2.53 14.64 12.85
CA ALA A 167 2.65 15.44 14.07
C ALA A 167 1.49 15.21 15.04
N ARG A 168 0.23 15.19 14.54
CA ARG A 168 -0.96 14.85 15.35
C ARG A 168 -0.86 13.45 15.94
N SER A 169 -0.41 12.50 15.13
CA SER A 169 -0.26 11.10 15.52
C SER A 169 0.77 10.88 16.62
N VAL A 170 1.93 11.54 16.52
CA VAL A 170 2.95 11.50 17.58
C VAL A 170 2.48 12.26 18.82
N ALA A 171 1.77 13.37 18.66
CA ALA A 171 1.19 14.09 19.80
C ALA A 171 0.21 13.20 20.59
N GLU A 172 -0.72 12.54 19.89
CA GLU A 172 -1.76 11.71 20.48
C GLU A 172 -1.22 10.37 21.01
N PHE A 173 -0.61 9.56 20.15
CA PHE A 173 -0.23 8.18 20.49
C PHE A 173 1.21 8.05 20.99
N GLY A 174 2.03 9.09 20.80
CA GLY A 174 3.47 8.97 20.93
C GLY A 174 4.10 8.26 19.74
N LEU A 175 5.42 8.08 19.83
CA LEU A 175 6.19 7.37 18.82
C LEU A 175 6.03 5.85 19.02
N THR A 176 5.12 5.25 18.25
CA THR A 176 4.76 3.82 18.31
C THR A 176 5.48 3.04 17.20
N VAL A 177 5.72 1.74 17.38
CA VAL A 177 6.40 0.90 16.37
C VAL A 177 5.53 -0.34 16.08
N PRO A 178 4.91 -0.43 14.89
CA PRO A 178 4.91 0.59 13.83
C PRO A 178 4.00 1.79 14.22
N GLN A 179 4.12 2.93 13.53
CA GLN A 179 3.44 4.16 13.97
C GLN A 179 1.92 4.07 13.75
N ARG A 180 1.14 4.34 14.81
CA ARG A 180 -0.31 4.56 14.77
C ARG A 180 -0.61 5.96 14.23
N PHE A 181 -1.63 6.09 13.39
CA PHE A 181 -2.00 7.36 12.75
C PHE A 181 -3.39 7.84 13.17
N VAL A 182 -3.56 9.16 13.31
CA VAL A 182 -4.88 9.74 13.59
C VAL A 182 -5.81 9.65 12.39
N ALA A 183 -5.25 9.59 11.18
CA ALA A 183 -5.92 9.51 9.89
C ALA A 183 -5.03 8.72 8.90
N PRO A 184 -5.60 8.02 7.91
CA PRO A 184 -4.82 7.33 6.91
C PRO A 184 -4.01 8.33 6.07
N LEU A 185 -2.80 7.93 5.66
CA LEU A 185 -1.96 8.72 4.76
C LEU A 185 -2.36 8.51 3.28
N PHE A 186 -3.08 7.44 2.99
CA PHE A 186 -3.40 7.05 1.62
C PHE A 186 -4.74 6.33 1.56
N ALA A 187 -5.58 6.66 0.58
CA ALA A 187 -6.73 5.83 0.22
C ALA A 187 -6.58 5.31 -1.21
N VAL A 188 -6.92 4.04 -1.43
CA VAL A 188 -7.23 3.52 -2.76
C VAL A 188 -8.73 3.38 -2.84
N TRP A 189 -9.36 4.04 -3.81
CA TRP A 189 -10.79 3.97 -4.01
C TRP A 189 -11.07 3.15 -5.25
N ASN A 190 -11.70 1.99 -5.06
CA ASN A 190 -12.35 1.25 -6.13
C ASN A 190 -13.55 2.08 -6.61
N PHE A 191 -13.32 2.92 -7.62
CA PHE A 191 -14.15 4.07 -7.93
C PHE A 191 -15.51 3.71 -8.56
N THR A 192 -15.55 2.56 -9.21
CA THR A 192 -16.73 1.93 -9.83
C THR A 192 -16.44 0.44 -10.00
N ASN A 193 -17.49 -0.38 -10.13
CA ASN A 193 -17.35 -1.78 -10.53
C ASN A 193 -17.36 -1.99 -12.03
N ARG A 194 -17.75 -0.97 -12.81
CA ARG A 194 -17.78 -1.06 -14.26
C ARG A 194 -16.36 -1.12 -14.82
N CYS A 195 -16.06 -2.15 -15.60
CA CYS A 195 -14.81 -2.32 -16.34
C CYS A 195 -15.10 -2.80 -17.77
N ASN A 196 -14.25 -2.40 -18.73
CA ASN A 196 -14.33 -2.87 -20.10
C ASN A 196 -13.51 -4.16 -20.35
N LEU A 197 -12.91 -4.74 -19.32
CA LEU A 197 -12.10 -5.97 -19.38
C LEU A 197 -12.64 -7.07 -18.45
N ALA A 198 -12.12 -8.28 -18.61
CA ALA A 198 -12.53 -9.48 -17.87
C ALA A 198 -11.32 -10.24 -17.28
N CYS A 199 -10.33 -9.51 -16.74
CA CYS A 199 -9.05 -10.07 -16.29
C CYS A 199 -9.20 -11.26 -15.35
N THR A 200 -8.45 -12.34 -15.57
CA THR A 200 -8.56 -13.59 -14.80
C THR A 200 -8.21 -13.41 -13.32
N HIS A 201 -7.33 -12.47 -13.00
CA HIS A 201 -6.85 -12.22 -11.63
C HIS A 201 -7.60 -11.09 -10.89
N CYS A 202 -8.64 -10.50 -11.49
CA CYS A 202 -9.25 -9.26 -10.98
C CYS A 202 -9.69 -9.41 -9.51
N TYR A 203 -9.04 -8.67 -8.61
CA TYR A 203 -9.30 -8.74 -7.17
C TYR A 203 -10.70 -8.26 -6.79
N GLN A 204 -11.23 -7.29 -7.55
CA GLN A 204 -12.54 -6.71 -7.31
C GLN A 204 -13.68 -7.55 -7.92
N ASP A 205 -13.37 -8.46 -8.85
CA ASP A 205 -14.36 -9.15 -9.67
C ASP A 205 -15.31 -8.20 -10.42
N SER A 206 -14.71 -7.19 -11.08
CA SER A 206 -15.45 -6.17 -11.82
C SER A 206 -16.22 -6.71 -13.02
N GLU A 207 -17.38 -6.12 -13.28
CA GLU A 207 -18.28 -6.48 -14.39
C GLU A 207 -18.33 -5.37 -15.46
N HIS A 208 -19.00 -5.62 -16.59
CA HIS A 208 -19.27 -4.59 -17.61
C HIS A 208 -20.34 -3.56 -17.22
N ARG A 209 -20.74 -3.55 -15.93
CA ARG A 209 -21.74 -2.62 -15.38
C ARG A 209 -21.32 -2.13 -13.99
N ALA A 210 -21.86 -0.98 -13.62
CA ALA A 210 -21.74 -0.45 -12.27
C ALA A 210 -22.60 -1.28 -11.30
N LEU A 211 -22.28 -1.25 -10.00
CA LEU A 211 -23.19 -1.78 -8.98
C LEU A 211 -24.44 -0.89 -8.86
N GLY A 212 -25.55 -1.48 -8.42
CA GLY A 212 -26.79 -0.75 -8.20
C GLY A 212 -26.71 0.25 -7.03
N ASP A 213 -25.80 0.02 -6.08
CA ASP A 213 -25.63 0.77 -4.85
C ASP A 213 -24.35 1.63 -4.81
N GLU A 214 -23.70 1.86 -5.97
CA GLU A 214 -22.53 2.76 -6.04
C GLU A 214 -22.86 4.16 -5.51
N LEU A 215 -21.86 4.80 -4.89
CA LEU A 215 -22.00 6.17 -4.40
C LEU A 215 -22.39 7.12 -5.54
N ALA A 216 -23.44 7.91 -5.29
CA ALA A 216 -23.85 9.02 -6.13
C ALA A 216 -22.74 10.09 -6.20
N LEU A 217 -22.84 11.02 -7.15
CA LEU A 217 -21.80 12.04 -7.31
C LEU A 217 -21.63 12.88 -6.04
N GLU A 218 -22.74 13.24 -5.41
CA GLU A 218 -22.79 14.07 -4.21
C GLU A 218 -22.10 13.36 -3.03
N GLU A 219 -22.40 12.08 -2.83
CA GLU A 219 -21.74 11.23 -1.83
C GLU A 219 -20.24 11.08 -2.12
N LYS A 220 -19.87 10.96 -3.40
CA LYS A 220 -18.46 10.89 -3.80
C LYS A 220 -17.71 12.19 -3.47
N LEU A 221 -18.35 13.34 -3.71
CA LEU A 221 -17.77 14.64 -3.44
C LEU A 221 -17.66 14.90 -1.93
N ASP A 222 -18.68 14.52 -1.15
CA ASP A 222 -18.65 14.58 0.31
C ASP A 222 -17.52 13.73 0.88
N LEU A 223 -17.35 12.50 0.40
CA LEU A 223 -16.24 11.64 0.81
C LEU A 223 -14.86 12.29 0.56
N VAL A 224 -14.68 12.99 -0.56
CA VAL A 224 -13.45 13.76 -0.81
C VAL A 224 -13.31 14.94 0.16
N ASP A 225 -14.41 15.59 0.54
CA ASP A 225 -14.40 16.65 1.55
C ASP A 225 -14.00 16.13 2.93
N GLN A 226 -14.47 14.93 3.31
CA GLN A 226 -14.06 14.24 4.53
C GLN A 226 -12.55 13.94 4.52
N MET A 227 -12.02 13.39 3.42
CA MET A 227 -10.57 13.18 3.24
C MET A 227 -9.78 14.50 3.29
N GLY A 228 -10.36 15.54 2.68
CA GLY A 228 -9.85 16.90 2.63
C GLY A 228 -9.62 17.48 4.02
N THR A 229 -10.67 17.44 4.84
CA THR A 229 -10.71 17.91 6.24
C THR A 229 -9.78 17.10 7.13
N ALA A 230 -9.73 15.77 6.93
CA ALA A 230 -8.80 14.88 7.64
C ALA A 230 -7.32 15.07 7.26
N ARG A 231 -7.00 15.98 6.33
CA ARG A 231 -5.65 16.23 5.80
C ARG A 231 -5.01 15.01 5.14
N MET A 232 -5.81 14.10 4.57
CA MET A 232 -5.26 12.97 3.83
C MET A 232 -4.43 13.49 2.64
N PRO A 233 -3.17 13.07 2.48
CA PRO A 233 -2.29 13.64 1.47
C PRO A 233 -2.44 13.00 0.09
N MET A 234 -2.90 11.75 0.01
CA MET A 234 -2.92 10.98 -1.24
C MET A 234 -4.23 10.21 -1.45
N LEU A 235 -4.73 10.23 -2.68
CA LEU A 235 -5.90 9.48 -3.15
C LEU A 235 -5.57 8.78 -4.47
N ALA A 236 -5.59 7.45 -4.48
CA ALA A 236 -5.53 6.65 -5.70
C ALA A 236 -6.93 6.25 -6.13
N LEU A 237 -7.25 6.49 -7.39
CA LEU A 237 -8.49 6.02 -8.02
C LEU A 237 -8.17 4.75 -8.80
N SER A 238 -8.84 3.66 -8.45
CA SER A 238 -8.68 2.32 -9.01
C SER A 238 -10.08 1.70 -9.23
N GLY A 239 -10.16 0.39 -9.41
CA GLY A 239 -11.34 -0.40 -9.20
C GLY A 239 -11.67 -1.30 -10.39
N GLY A 240 -12.89 -1.18 -10.91
CA GLY A 240 -13.14 -1.44 -12.32
C GLY A 240 -12.27 -0.52 -13.19
N GLU A 241 -12.82 0.10 -14.23
CA GLU A 241 -12.07 1.08 -15.02
C GLU A 241 -12.55 2.51 -14.69
N PRO A 242 -11.78 3.30 -13.89
CA PRO A 242 -12.25 4.62 -13.45
C PRO A 242 -12.53 5.56 -14.62
N THR A 243 -11.77 5.44 -15.72
CA THR A 243 -11.96 6.28 -16.92
C THR A 243 -13.30 6.07 -17.60
N MET A 244 -14.02 4.99 -17.31
CA MET A 244 -15.39 4.81 -17.79
C MET A 244 -16.37 5.70 -17.01
N SER A 245 -16.07 6.05 -15.75
CA SER A 245 -16.99 6.78 -14.88
C SER A 245 -17.06 8.27 -15.19
N ARG A 246 -18.29 8.78 -15.39
CA ARG A 246 -18.54 10.21 -15.58
C ARG A 246 -18.20 11.07 -14.36
N HIS A 247 -18.08 10.46 -13.17
CA HIS A 247 -17.78 11.16 -11.91
C HIS A 247 -16.27 11.40 -11.70
N LEU A 248 -15.39 10.83 -12.54
CA LEU A 248 -13.94 10.86 -12.34
C LEU A 248 -13.38 12.30 -12.27
N ILE A 249 -13.64 13.12 -13.28
CA ILE A 249 -13.13 14.50 -13.35
C ILE A 249 -13.68 15.39 -12.23
N PRO A 250 -15.00 15.38 -11.91
CA PRO A 250 -15.53 16.10 -10.75
C PRO A 250 -14.80 15.77 -9.44
N VAL A 251 -14.53 14.48 -9.20
CA VAL A 251 -13.83 14.01 -8.00
C VAL A 251 -12.36 14.44 -7.99
N LEU A 252 -11.66 14.35 -9.13
CA LEU A 252 -10.28 14.83 -9.25
C LEU A 252 -10.16 16.33 -8.95
N ARG A 253 -11.04 17.17 -9.53
CA ARG A 253 -11.09 18.60 -9.23
C ARG A 253 -11.37 18.87 -7.77
N ARG A 254 -12.27 18.09 -7.14
CA ARG A 254 -12.55 18.22 -5.71
C ARG A 254 -11.30 17.94 -4.88
N ALA A 255 -10.58 16.87 -5.20
CA ALA A 255 -9.36 16.48 -4.49
C ALA A 255 -8.22 17.51 -4.67
N GLU A 256 -8.10 18.09 -5.87
CA GLU A 256 -7.13 19.15 -6.17
C GLU A 256 -7.36 20.39 -5.29
N ARG A 257 -8.61 20.78 -5.01
CA ARG A 257 -8.91 21.93 -4.12
C ARG A 257 -8.33 21.76 -2.71
N TYR A 258 -8.28 20.53 -2.21
CA TYR A 258 -7.65 20.21 -0.92
C TYR A 258 -6.12 20.02 -1.00
N GLY A 259 -5.55 20.06 -2.21
CA GLY A 259 -4.13 19.84 -2.45
C GLY A 259 -3.69 18.39 -2.23
N MET A 260 -4.59 17.43 -2.47
CA MET A 260 -4.24 16.00 -2.45
C MET A 260 -3.44 15.62 -3.69
N HIS A 261 -2.52 14.67 -3.54
CA HIS A 261 -1.91 14.01 -4.68
C HIS A 261 -2.84 12.92 -5.18
N THR A 262 -3.37 13.09 -6.39
CA THR A 262 -4.22 12.10 -7.04
C THR A 262 -3.42 11.23 -7.99
N THR A 263 -3.70 9.93 -7.93
CA THR A 263 -3.18 8.94 -8.88
C THR A 263 -4.33 8.16 -9.50
N LEU A 264 -4.12 7.65 -10.70
CA LEU A 264 -5.09 6.83 -11.43
C LEU A 264 -4.45 5.50 -11.82
N ALA A 265 -4.99 4.39 -11.32
CA ALA A 265 -4.73 3.07 -11.85
C ALA A 265 -5.76 2.76 -12.95
N THR A 266 -5.30 2.36 -14.13
CA THR A 266 -6.14 2.14 -15.31
C THR A 266 -5.57 1.00 -16.16
N ASN A 267 -6.43 0.35 -16.95
CA ASN A 267 -5.99 -0.55 -18.00
C ASN A 267 -5.40 0.20 -19.21
N GLY A 268 -5.50 1.52 -19.28
CA GLY A 268 -4.90 2.37 -20.31
C GLY A 268 -5.64 2.39 -21.65
N THR A 269 -6.62 1.50 -21.87
CA THR A 269 -7.24 1.24 -23.18
C THR A 269 -8.14 2.38 -23.68
N THR A 270 -8.55 3.27 -22.79
CA THR A 270 -9.41 4.44 -23.05
C THR A 270 -8.61 5.74 -23.15
N MET A 271 -7.29 5.69 -22.93
CA MET A 271 -6.46 6.88 -22.83
C MET A 271 -6.21 7.50 -24.20
N THR A 272 -6.81 8.66 -24.43
CA THR A 272 -6.64 9.49 -25.63
C THR A 272 -5.98 10.81 -25.26
N PRO A 273 -5.35 11.54 -26.20
CA PRO A 273 -4.77 12.86 -25.92
C PRO A 273 -5.78 13.83 -25.30
N ALA A 274 -7.03 13.81 -25.77
CA ALA A 274 -8.10 14.64 -25.23
C ALA A 274 -8.47 14.25 -23.78
N LEU A 275 -8.55 12.96 -23.47
CA LEU A 275 -8.79 12.51 -22.09
C LEU A 275 -7.62 12.86 -21.18
N ALA A 276 -6.38 12.61 -21.62
CA ALA A 276 -5.17 12.92 -20.88
C ALA A 276 -5.10 14.42 -20.52
N ALA A 277 -5.33 15.31 -21.49
CA ALA A 277 -5.39 16.75 -21.26
C ALA A 277 -6.46 17.14 -20.22
N ARG A 278 -7.66 16.53 -20.29
CA ARG A 278 -8.74 16.78 -19.32
C ARG A 278 -8.40 16.29 -17.91
N LEU A 279 -7.72 15.15 -17.79
CA LEU A 279 -7.29 14.59 -16.52
C LEU A 279 -6.19 15.45 -15.88
N THR A 280 -5.17 15.85 -16.66
CA THR A 280 -4.11 16.74 -16.20
C THR A 280 -4.67 18.10 -15.75
N GLY A 281 -5.60 18.67 -16.53
CA GLY A 281 -6.31 19.91 -16.18
C GLY A 281 -7.27 19.79 -14.99
N ALA A 282 -7.53 18.58 -14.50
CA ALA A 282 -8.29 18.30 -13.28
C ALA A 282 -7.39 17.98 -12.07
N GLY A 283 -6.08 18.21 -12.20
CA GLY A 283 -5.12 18.02 -11.11
C GLY A 283 -4.46 16.64 -11.07
N LEU A 284 -4.76 15.72 -11.98
CA LEU A 284 -4.10 14.40 -12.03
C LEU A 284 -2.63 14.56 -12.46
N ARG A 285 -1.72 13.85 -11.79
CA ARG A 285 -0.26 13.96 -12.06
C ARG A 285 0.44 12.62 -12.30
N TYR A 286 -0.19 11.50 -11.95
CA TYR A 286 0.39 10.18 -12.14
C TYR A 286 -0.69 9.20 -12.60
N VAL A 287 -0.41 8.51 -13.70
CA VAL A 287 -1.22 7.44 -14.26
C VAL A 287 -0.39 6.18 -14.27
N GLU A 288 -0.96 5.12 -13.70
CA GLU A 288 -0.38 3.80 -13.67
C GLU A 288 -1.17 2.89 -14.61
N ILE A 289 -0.51 2.44 -15.67
CA ILE A 289 -1.10 1.55 -16.67
C ILE A 289 -0.70 0.11 -16.38
N SER A 290 -1.73 -0.72 -16.30
CA SER A 290 -1.61 -2.16 -16.17
C SER A 290 -1.04 -2.83 -17.44
N LEU A 291 0.17 -3.39 -17.36
CA LEU A 291 0.80 -4.23 -18.39
C LEU A 291 1.50 -5.42 -17.72
N ASP A 292 1.02 -6.66 -17.97
CA ASP A 292 1.57 -7.86 -17.32
C ASP A 292 2.51 -8.73 -18.17
N SER A 293 2.82 -8.32 -19.39
CA SER A 293 3.76 -9.04 -20.27
C SER A 293 4.28 -8.12 -21.38
N VAL A 294 5.50 -8.38 -21.85
CA VAL A 294 6.03 -7.75 -23.07
C VAL A 294 5.44 -8.38 -24.33
N ASP A 295 4.79 -9.53 -24.18
CA ASP A 295 4.11 -10.29 -25.21
C ASP A 295 2.61 -9.95 -25.23
N ALA A 296 2.12 -9.51 -26.39
CA ALA A 296 0.74 -9.06 -26.54
C ALA A 296 -0.28 -10.18 -26.28
N ALA A 297 -0.02 -11.40 -26.77
CA ALA A 297 -0.94 -12.51 -26.63
C ALA A 297 -1.05 -12.97 -25.17
N ARG A 298 0.07 -13.02 -24.44
CA ARG A 298 0.08 -13.36 -23.01
C ARG A 298 -0.64 -12.30 -22.17
N HIS A 299 -0.38 -11.02 -22.44
CA HIS A 299 -1.08 -9.92 -21.78
C HIS A 299 -2.60 -10.00 -22.00
N ASP A 300 -3.02 -10.11 -23.26
CA ASP A 300 -4.43 -10.14 -23.64
C ASP A 300 -5.15 -11.35 -23.07
N ALA A 301 -4.52 -12.53 -23.08
CA ALA A 301 -5.06 -13.74 -22.46
C ALA A 301 -5.27 -13.56 -20.95
N PHE A 302 -4.35 -12.89 -20.26
CA PHE A 302 -4.46 -12.64 -18.82
C PHE A 302 -5.49 -11.54 -18.48
N ARG A 303 -5.66 -10.57 -19.36
CA ARG A 303 -6.62 -9.44 -19.24
C ARG A 303 -8.00 -9.73 -19.82
N GLY A 304 -8.15 -10.84 -20.56
CA GLY A 304 -9.41 -11.42 -20.99
C GLY A 304 -10.00 -10.84 -22.28
N VAL A 305 -9.29 -9.95 -22.98
CA VAL A 305 -9.76 -9.32 -24.22
C VAL A 305 -8.58 -9.11 -25.18
N ALA A 306 -8.72 -9.56 -26.43
CA ALA A 306 -7.70 -9.41 -27.47
C ALA A 306 -7.53 -7.95 -27.94
N GLY A 307 -6.31 -7.60 -28.33
CA GLY A 307 -5.91 -6.27 -28.78
C GLY A 307 -5.76 -5.23 -27.66
N MET A 308 -5.78 -5.64 -26.39
CA MET A 308 -5.72 -4.70 -25.26
C MET A 308 -4.30 -4.28 -24.93
N TRP A 309 -3.30 -5.14 -25.17
CA TRP A 309 -1.90 -4.79 -25.04
C TRP A 309 -1.55 -3.58 -25.91
N GLU A 310 -1.92 -3.61 -27.19
CA GLU A 310 -1.65 -2.53 -28.15
C GLU A 310 -2.30 -1.21 -27.71
N ARG A 311 -3.55 -1.29 -27.24
CA ARG A 311 -4.28 -0.12 -26.72
C ARG A 311 -3.67 0.42 -25.43
N ALA A 312 -3.25 -0.45 -24.51
CA ALA A 312 -2.59 -0.06 -23.27
C ALA A 312 -1.23 0.60 -23.54
N VAL A 313 -0.44 0.06 -24.47
CA VAL A 313 0.84 0.65 -24.93
C VAL A 313 0.62 1.99 -25.62
N ALA A 314 -0.40 2.10 -26.49
CA ALA A 314 -0.76 3.39 -27.10
C ALA A 314 -1.18 4.42 -26.04
N GLY A 315 -1.99 4.00 -25.05
CA GLY A 315 -2.36 4.83 -23.90
C GLY A 315 -1.15 5.29 -23.09
N ALA A 316 -0.18 4.41 -22.87
CA ALA A 316 1.08 4.74 -22.18
C ALA A 316 1.88 5.80 -22.93
N ARG A 317 1.98 5.70 -24.26
CA ARG A 317 2.62 6.72 -25.11
C ARG A 317 1.91 8.07 -25.02
N VAL A 318 0.58 8.07 -24.99
CA VAL A 318 -0.21 9.30 -24.76
C VAL A 318 0.10 9.92 -23.41
N VAL A 319 0.20 9.11 -22.35
CA VAL A 319 0.53 9.61 -21.01
C VAL A 319 1.91 10.28 -21.00
N VAL A 320 2.92 9.62 -21.57
CA VAL A 320 4.30 10.14 -21.65
C VAL A 320 4.38 11.42 -22.47
N ALA A 321 3.59 11.53 -23.55
CA ALA A 321 3.53 12.73 -24.38
C ALA A 321 2.76 13.90 -23.72
N THR A 322 2.04 13.67 -22.62
CA THR A 322 1.24 14.70 -21.95
C THR A 322 2.05 15.41 -20.88
N GLU A 323 2.32 16.70 -21.09
CA GLU A 323 3.04 17.52 -20.12
C GLU A 323 2.37 17.52 -18.73
N GLY A 324 3.17 17.43 -17.67
CA GLY A 324 2.69 17.44 -16.28
C GLY A 324 2.13 16.11 -15.79
N MET A 325 2.10 15.08 -16.61
CA MET A 325 1.65 13.73 -16.24
C MET A 325 2.81 12.74 -16.27
N ARG A 326 2.87 11.87 -15.25
CA ARG A 326 3.89 10.82 -15.14
C ARG A 326 3.27 9.45 -15.37
N LEU A 327 3.93 8.63 -16.18
CA LEU A 327 3.58 7.23 -16.37
C LEU A 327 4.22 6.35 -15.30
N GLY A 328 3.45 5.38 -14.80
CA GLY A 328 3.95 4.17 -14.18
C GLY A 328 3.42 2.93 -14.91
N ILE A 329 4.19 1.84 -14.90
CA ILE A 329 3.75 0.54 -15.42
C ILE A 329 3.50 -0.39 -14.23
N ALA A 330 2.29 -0.92 -14.12
CA ALA A 330 1.91 -1.89 -13.11
C ALA A 330 1.86 -3.31 -13.69
N MET A 331 2.55 -4.23 -13.03
CA MET A 331 2.57 -5.65 -13.38
C MET A 331 2.11 -6.47 -12.17
N CYS A 332 1.06 -7.26 -12.35
CA CYS A 332 0.70 -8.32 -11.41
C CYS A 332 1.56 -9.55 -11.70
N VAL A 333 2.49 -9.87 -10.80
CA VAL A 333 3.41 -11.00 -11.01
C VAL A 333 2.78 -12.29 -10.50
N HIS A 334 2.74 -13.29 -11.37
CA HIS A 334 2.19 -14.62 -11.17
C HIS A 334 3.10 -15.67 -11.85
N GLN A 335 2.82 -16.96 -11.67
CA GLN A 335 3.64 -18.05 -12.20
C GLN A 335 3.92 -17.95 -13.71
N GLY A 336 2.92 -17.48 -14.48
CA GLY A 336 2.99 -17.44 -15.94
C GLY A 336 3.83 -16.29 -16.51
N ASN A 337 4.15 -15.26 -15.73
CA ASN A 337 4.90 -14.09 -16.21
C ASN A 337 6.11 -13.72 -15.33
N PHE A 338 6.37 -14.45 -14.25
CA PHE A 338 7.50 -14.19 -13.34
C PHE A 338 8.85 -14.07 -14.06
N HIS A 339 9.07 -14.91 -15.07
CA HIS A 339 10.30 -14.92 -15.87
C HIS A 339 10.50 -13.64 -16.71
N GLU A 340 9.45 -12.83 -16.91
CA GLU A 340 9.51 -11.61 -17.72
C GLU A 340 9.81 -10.35 -16.90
N VAL A 341 9.95 -10.43 -15.58
CA VAL A 341 10.00 -9.24 -14.71
C VAL A 341 11.13 -8.27 -15.12
N ARG A 342 12.33 -8.79 -15.41
CA ARG A 342 13.45 -7.94 -15.88
C ARG A 342 13.15 -7.30 -17.23
N ASP A 343 12.50 -8.01 -18.12
CA ASP A 343 12.15 -7.54 -19.46
C ASP A 343 11.08 -6.45 -19.38
N MET A 344 10.09 -6.65 -18.51
CA MET A 344 9.05 -5.67 -18.21
C MET A 344 9.60 -4.39 -17.59
N ILE A 345 10.60 -4.47 -16.70
CA ILE A 345 11.30 -3.28 -16.18
C ILE A 345 11.98 -2.52 -17.32
N ARG A 346 12.75 -3.22 -18.18
CA ARG A 346 13.42 -2.58 -19.33
C ARG A 346 12.40 -1.97 -20.30
N PHE A 347 11.30 -2.67 -20.56
CA PHE A 347 10.23 -2.18 -21.42
C PHE A 347 9.55 -0.92 -20.84
N ALA A 348 9.31 -0.89 -19.53
CA ALA A 348 8.78 0.31 -18.86
C ALA A 348 9.72 1.52 -19.03
N GLU A 349 11.02 1.32 -18.90
CA GLU A 349 12.02 2.38 -19.15
C GLU A 349 11.99 2.86 -20.61
N GLN A 350 11.93 1.94 -21.57
CA GLN A 350 11.84 2.27 -23.00
C GLN A 350 10.56 3.04 -23.35
N LEU A 351 9.46 2.77 -22.66
CA LEU A 351 8.22 3.55 -22.81
C LEU A 351 8.32 4.96 -22.20
N GLY A 352 9.35 5.26 -21.42
CA GLY A 352 9.48 6.53 -20.69
C GLY A 352 8.73 6.55 -19.36
N ALA A 353 8.44 5.38 -18.78
CA ALA A 353 7.80 5.30 -17.47
C ALA A 353 8.73 5.83 -16.37
N SER A 354 8.16 6.61 -15.45
CA SER A 354 8.87 7.10 -14.27
C SER A 354 8.90 6.07 -13.12
N CYS A 355 8.05 5.04 -13.19
CA CYS A 355 7.94 4.02 -12.16
C CYS A 355 7.55 2.67 -12.74
N PHE A 356 8.15 1.59 -12.22
CA PHE A 356 7.66 0.23 -12.34
C PHE A 356 7.06 -0.21 -10.99
N ALA A 357 5.79 -0.63 -11.01
CA ALA A 357 5.03 -1.01 -9.85
C ALA A 357 4.68 -2.51 -9.89
N HIS A 358 5.27 -3.26 -8.98
CA HIS A 358 4.94 -4.67 -8.77
C HIS A 358 3.70 -4.82 -7.86
N PHE A 359 2.67 -5.48 -8.41
CA PHE A 359 1.49 -5.91 -7.68
C PHE A 359 1.59 -7.40 -7.34
N ASN A 360 1.32 -7.74 -6.08
CA ASN A 360 1.17 -9.13 -5.69
C ASN A 360 -0.05 -9.72 -6.39
N PHE A 361 0.11 -10.91 -6.95
CA PHE A 361 -1.02 -11.80 -7.07
C PHE A 361 -1.45 -12.26 -5.68
N ILE A 362 -2.71 -11.99 -5.33
CA ILE A 362 -3.39 -12.47 -4.14
C ILE A 362 -4.65 -13.19 -4.61
N PRO A 363 -4.90 -14.45 -4.21
CA PRO A 363 -6.07 -15.20 -4.68
C PRO A 363 -7.35 -14.70 -4.00
N VAL A 364 -7.91 -13.61 -4.53
CA VAL A 364 -9.21 -13.03 -4.17
C VAL A 364 -9.95 -12.61 -5.44
N GLY A 365 -11.26 -12.36 -5.37
CA GLY A 365 -12.08 -12.07 -6.55
C GLY A 365 -11.95 -13.18 -7.60
N ARG A 366 -11.73 -12.84 -8.87
CA ARG A 366 -11.51 -13.86 -9.91
C ARG A 366 -10.22 -14.66 -9.74
N GLY A 367 -9.22 -14.09 -9.05
CA GLY A 367 -7.96 -14.77 -8.74
C GLY A 367 -8.15 -16.08 -7.95
N LEU A 368 -9.29 -16.25 -7.27
CA LEU A 368 -9.68 -17.50 -6.62
C LEU A 368 -9.76 -18.71 -7.57
N LYS A 369 -9.99 -18.48 -8.87
CA LYS A 369 -10.03 -19.51 -9.92
C LYS A 369 -8.64 -19.93 -10.40
N MET A 370 -7.60 -19.23 -9.95
CA MET A 370 -6.21 -19.45 -10.39
C MET A 370 -5.23 -19.35 -9.21
N VAL A 371 -5.55 -19.96 -8.06
CA VAL A 371 -4.70 -19.97 -6.85
C VAL A 371 -3.30 -20.50 -7.16
N SER A 372 -3.20 -21.51 -8.02
CA SER A 372 -1.95 -22.07 -8.53
C SER A 372 -1.09 -21.06 -9.30
N GLY A 373 -1.65 -19.92 -9.68
CA GLY A 373 -0.92 -18.81 -10.29
C GLY A 373 -0.05 -18.02 -9.31
N ASP A 374 -0.17 -18.21 -7.99
CA ASP A 374 0.70 -17.51 -7.04
C ASP A 374 2.14 -18.05 -7.10
N ILE A 375 3.11 -17.13 -7.02
CA ILE A 375 4.54 -17.48 -7.06
C ILE A 375 4.97 -18.19 -5.76
N THR A 376 5.99 -19.03 -5.80
CA THR A 376 6.50 -19.69 -4.59
C THR A 376 7.23 -18.71 -3.67
N PRO A 377 7.50 -19.06 -2.40
CA PRO A 377 8.33 -18.24 -1.53
C PRO A 377 9.70 -17.91 -2.13
N ASP A 378 10.37 -18.85 -2.78
CA ASP A 378 11.67 -18.62 -3.44
C ASP A 378 11.56 -17.69 -4.65
N GLN A 379 10.60 -17.90 -5.55
CA GLN A 379 10.38 -17.01 -6.70
C GLN A 379 10.07 -15.58 -6.25
N ARG A 380 9.32 -15.43 -5.14
CA ARG A 380 9.06 -14.11 -4.57
C ARG A 380 10.31 -13.47 -3.98
N GLU A 381 11.17 -14.26 -3.36
CA GLU A 381 12.45 -13.76 -2.87
C GLU A 381 13.31 -13.24 -4.01
N GLU A 382 13.40 -14.01 -5.11
CA GLU A 382 14.10 -13.63 -6.33
C GLU A 382 13.50 -12.38 -6.97
N LEU A 383 12.17 -12.32 -7.13
CA LEU A 383 11.45 -11.13 -7.61
C LEU A 383 11.85 -9.89 -6.82
N LEU A 384 11.80 -9.97 -5.49
CA LEU A 384 12.10 -8.82 -4.64
C LEU A 384 13.57 -8.44 -4.68
N ALA A 385 14.47 -9.39 -4.89
CA ALA A 385 15.89 -9.12 -5.13
C ALA A 385 16.08 -8.35 -6.45
N ILE A 386 15.45 -8.77 -7.55
CA ILE A 386 15.44 -8.05 -8.85
C ILE A 386 14.94 -6.62 -8.67
N LEU A 387 13.84 -6.43 -7.93
CA LEU A 387 13.28 -5.10 -7.67
C LEU A 387 14.23 -4.25 -6.82
N ASN A 388 14.90 -4.83 -5.83
CA ASN A 388 15.86 -4.12 -4.99
C ASN A 388 17.11 -3.72 -5.79
N GLU A 389 17.68 -4.63 -6.57
CA GLU A 389 18.80 -4.36 -7.49
C GLU A 389 18.48 -3.15 -8.36
N LYS A 390 17.34 -3.18 -9.08
CA LYS A 390 16.93 -2.06 -9.92
C LYS A 390 16.71 -0.77 -9.12
N MET A 391 16.14 -0.87 -7.91
CA MET A 391 15.96 0.30 -7.03
C MET A 391 17.30 0.96 -6.70
N GLN A 392 18.34 0.17 -6.43
CA GLN A 392 19.68 0.67 -6.13
C GLN A 392 20.36 1.28 -7.37
N GLU A 393 20.25 0.64 -8.54
CA GLU A 393 20.77 1.18 -9.81
C GLU A 393 20.14 2.53 -10.18
N GLY A 394 18.83 2.68 -9.95
CA GLY A 394 18.08 3.87 -10.33
C GLY A 394 17.56 3.82 -11.76
N GLY A 395 17.49 4.98 -12.44
CA GLY A 395 16.84 5.12 -13.75
C GLY A 395 15.31 5.22 -13.68
N ILE A 396 14.68 4.29 -12.97
CA ILE A 396 13.22 4.23 -12.78
C ILE A 396 12.86 4.09 -11.28
N GLY A 397 11.71 4.63 -10.88
CA GLY A 397 11.17 4.37 -9.55
C GLY A 397 10.69 2.92 -9.41
N ILE A 398 10.94 2.28 -8.27
CA ILE A 398 10.47 0.92 -7.99
C ILE A 398 9.48 0.95 -6.83
N ILE A 399 8.31 0.37 -7.07
CA ILE A 399 7.26 0.19 -6.07
C ILE A 399 6.89 -1.29 -6.01
N SER A 400 6.57 -1.78 -4.80
CA SER A 400 6.05 -3.13 -4.59
C SER A 400 4.98 -3.13 -3.53
N THR A 401 3.83 -3.73 -3.86
CA THR A 401 2.78 -4.01 -2.88
C THR A 401 3.16 -5.14 -1.92
N ALA A 402 4.30 -5.82 -2.10
CA ALA A 402 4.78 -6.87 -1.20
C ALA A 402 5.56 -6.26 -0.03
N PRO A 403 5.09 -6.37 1.22
CA PRO A 403 5.77 -5.81 2.40
C PRO A 403 7.20 -6.30 2.57
N GLN A 404 7.50 -7.50 2.05
CA GLN A 404 8.80 -8.15 2.09
C GLN A 404 9.89 -7.34 1.41
N LEU A 405 9.56 -6.44 0.46
CA LEU A 405 10.57 -5.57 -0.18
C LEU A 405 11.35 -4.76 0.86
N GLY A 406 10.70 -4.30 1.94
CA GLY A 406 11.38 -3.59 3.03
C GLY A 406 12.49 -4.43 3.69
N ARG A 407 12.27 -5.73 3.87
CA ARG A 407 13.29 -6.67 4.38
C ARG A 407 14.42 -6.87 3.36
N VAL A 408 14.07 -7.07 2.09
CA VAL A 408 15.08 -7.30 1.04
C VAL A 408 15.96 -6.07 0.86
N CYS A 409 15.39 -4.86 0.87
CA CYS A 409 16.17 -3.62 0.86
C CYS A 409 17.08 -3.50 2.09
N LEU A 410 16.62 -3.83 3.29
CA LEU A 410 17.49 -3.76 4.47
C LEU A 410 18.68 -4.71 4.40
N ALA A 411 18.46 -5.90 3.83
CA ALA A 411 19.46 -6.94 3.69
C ALA A 411 20.44 -6.68 2.54
N GLY A 412 19.97 -6.10 1.43
CA GLY A 412 20.79 -5.89 0.24
C GLY A 412 21.30 -4.46 0.01
N ALA A 413 20.72 -3.44 0.66
CA ALA A 413 21.15 -2.06 0.48
C ALA A 413 22.19 -1.63 1.53
N ALA A 414 23.19 -0.88 1.06
CA ALA A 414 24.13 -0.19 1.93
C ALA A 414 23.41 0.70 2.95
N VAL A 415 23.93 0.77 4.18
CA VAL A 415 23.33 1.58 5.26
C VAL A 415 23.35 3.07 4.90
N ASP A 416 24.48 3.53 4.38
CA ASP A 416 24.68 4.87 3.87
C ASP A 416 24.51 4.88 2.35
N GLY A 417 23.80 5.88 1.83
CA GLY A 417 23.55 6.05 0.39
C GLY A 417 22.52 5.08 -0.23
N GLY A 418 22.38 3.86 0.31
CA GLY A 418 21.44 2.85 -0.20
C GLY A 418 19.97 3.27 -0.08
N ARG A 419 19.14 2.80 -1.02
CA ARG A 419 17.70 3.05 -1.04
C ARG A 419 16.94 1.97 -0.29
N THR A 420 15.86 2.35 0.37
CA THR A 420 15.00 1.43 1.13
C THR A 420 13.54 1.78 0.92
N ALA A 421 12.71 0.76 0.72
CA ALA A 421 11.26 0.92 0.72
C ALA A 421 10.76 1.37 2.10
N CYS A 422 10.10 2.53 2.14
CA CYS A 422 9.53 3.12 3.35
C CYS A 422 8.02 2.84 3.48
N SER A 423 7.37 2.37 2.42
CA SER A 423 5.97 1.92 2.38
C SER A 423 5.70 1.18 1.04
N HIS A 424 4.44 0.81 0.78
CA HIS A 424 3.99 0.30 -0.53
C HIS A 424 4.05 1.31 -1.66
N ALA A 425 4.29 2.60 -1.41
CA ALA A 425 4.26 3.64 -2.44
C ALA A 425 5.36 4.69 -2.24
N GLY A 426 6.47 4.29 -1.58
CA GLY A 426 7.54 5.23 -1.28
C GLY A 426 8.85 4.55 -0.90
N SER A 427 9.94 5.14 -1.36
CA SER A 427 11.30 4.79 -1.00
C SER A 427 12.07 6.04 -0.55
N GLY A 428 13.09 5.85 0.26
CA GLY A 428 14.06 6.89 0.61
C GLY A 428 15.48 6.36 0.56
N SER A 429 16.47 7.23 0.77
CA SER A 429 17.89 6.87 0.79
C SER A 429 18.56 7.12 2.14
N GLY A 430 19.55 6.28 2.46
CA GLY A 430 20.42 6.37 3.62
C GLY A 430 19.72 6.08 4.96
N LEU A 431 20.44 6.35 6.05
CA LEU A 431 20.00 6.04 7.42
C LEU A 431 18.62 6.60 7.77
N LYS A 432 18.30 7.83 7.34
CA LYS A 432 16.99 8.46 7.61
C LYS A 432 15.84 7.65 7.01
N ALA A 433 16.02 7.08 5.82
CA ALA A 433 15.01 6.25 5.17
C ALA A 433 14.81 4.92 5.89
N ARG A 434 15.89 4.28 6.37
CA ARG A 434 15.81 3.08 7.21
C ARG A 434 15.04 3.37 8.50
N VAL A 435 15.34 4.48 9.18
CA VAL A 435 14.59 4.90 10.38
C VAL A 435 13.12 5.08 10.07
N VAL A 436 12.75 5.79 9.00
CA VAL A 436 11.34 5.97 8.60
C VAL A 436 10.66 4.64 8.26
N ALA A 437 11.36 3.73 7.57
CA ALA A 437 10.83 2.42 7.19
C ALA A 437 10.46 1.54 8.39
N LYS A 438 11.10 1.72 9.56
CA LYS A 438 10.72 1.04 10.82
C LYS A 438 9.32 1.42 11.32
N TYR A 439 8.88 2.65 11.02
CA TYR A 439 7.61 3.22 11.49
C TYR A 439 6.49 3.10 10.47
N LEU A 440 6.80 3.41 9.21
CA LEU A 440 5.85 3.44 8.09
C LEU A 440 5.85 2.15 7.27
N GLY A 441 7.00 1.49 7.16
CA GLY A 441 7.25 0.43 6.20
C GLY A 441 6.48 -0.86 6.47
N GLY A 442 6.51 -1.76 5.50
CA GLY A 442 5.76 -3.00 5.52
C GLY A 442 4.29 -2.81 5.12
N CYS A 443 3.42 -3.72 5.59
CA CYS A 443 2.01 -3.68 5.23
C CYS A 443 1.29 -2.45 5.84
N GLY A 444 0.67 -1.64 4.98
CA GLY A 444 -0.05 -0.43 5.35
C GLY A 444 -1.54 -0.62 5.66
N ALA A 445 -2.09 -1.82 5.45
CA ALA A 445 -3.52 -2.11 5.51
C ALA A 445 -4.16 -1.72 6.84
N GLY A 446 -5.22 -0.91 6.79
CA GLY A 446 -5.93 -0.35 7.96
C GLY A 446 -5.05 0.44 8.93
N ARG A 447 -3.92 0.97 8.44
CA ARG A 447 -2.83 1.52 9.26
C ARG A 447 -2.35 2.86 8.76
N THR A 448 -1.74 2.87 7.58
CA THR A 448 -1.37 4.06 6.81
C THR A 448 -2.24 4.20 5.58
N TYR A 449 -2.97 3.14 5.24
CA TYR A 449 -3.69 2.96 4.00
C TYR A 449 -5.03 2.25 4.28
N ILE A 450 -6.09 2.69 3.58
CA ILE A 450 -7.40 2.03 3.53
C ILE A 450 -7.89 1.92 2.09
N CYS A 451 -8.78 0.96 1.83
CA CYS A 451 -9.55 0.87 0.61
C CYS A 451 -10.97 1.39 0.82
N ILE A 452 -11.55 1.98 -0.22
CA ILE A 452 -12.96 2.35 -0.27
C ILE A 452 -13.57 1.67 -1.48
N GLU A 453 -14.67 0.96 -1.29
CA GLU A 453 -15.41 0.25 -2.33
C GLU A 453 -16.40 1.18 -3.06
N PRO A 454 -16.91 0.78 -4.24
CA PRO A 454 -17.81 1.64 -5.02
C PRO A 454 -19.06 2.10 -4.27
N ASN A 455 -19.56 1.29 -3.33
CA ASN A 455 -20.75 1.54 -2.52
C ASN A 455 -20.47 2.23 -1.17
N GLY A 456 -19.22 2.64 -0.92
CA GLY A 456 -18.83 3.35 0.28
C GLY A 456 -18.37 2.48 1.46
N ASN A 457 -18.31 1.16 1.31
CA ASN A 457 -17.67 0.32 2.31
C ASN A 457 -16.17 0.65 2.41
N VAL A 458 -15.68 0.78 3.63
CA VAL A 458 -14.26 1.00 3.93
C VAL A 458 -13.65 -0.33 4.37
N THR A 459 -12.52 -0.71 3.80
CA THR A 459 -11.80 -1.95 4.16
C THR A 459 -10.31 -1.66 4.37
N PRO A 460 -9.56 -2.54 5.08
CA PRO A 460 -8.14 -2.30 5.31
C PRO A 460 -7.29 -2.27 4.04
N CYS A 461 -7.71 -2.97 2.97
CA CYS A 461 -6.93 -3.17 1.76
C CYS A 461 -7.84 -3.57 0.59
N VAL A 462 -7.45 -3.22 -0.65
CA VAL A 462 -8.14 -3.64 -1.88
C VAL A 462 -8.29 -5.16 -2.00
N TYR A 463 -7.38 -5.92 -1.38
CA TYR A 463 -7.40 -7.38 -1.34
C TYR A 463 -8.12 -7.95 -0.11
N LEU A 464 -8.81 -7.13 0.69
CA LEU A 464 -9.59 -7.53 1.86
C LEU A 464 -11.05 -7.04 1.78
N PRO A 465 -11.76 -7.25 0.65
CA PRO A 465 -13.09 -6.65 0.42
C PRO A 465 -14.16 -7.10 1.44
N HIS A 466 -13.98 -8.26 2.08
CA HIS A 466 -14.90 -8.80 3.08
C HIS A 466 -14.57 -8.38 4.53
N ARG A 467 -13.44 -7.70 4.77
CA ARG A 467 -13.08 -7.17 6.09
C ARG A 467 -13.57 -5.73 6.20
N ILE A 468 -14.89 -5.55 6.29
CA ILE A 468 -15.52 -4.23 6.31
C ILE A 468 -15.26 -3.55 7.66
N MET A 469 -14.71 -2.34 7.62
CA MET A 469 -14.47 -1.49 8.78
C MET A 469 -15.70 -0.65 9.14
N GLY A 470 -16.55 -0.34 8.15
CA GLY A 470 -17.75 0.48 8.23
C GLY A 470 -18.13 1.03 6.85
N ASN A 471 -19.24 1.78 6.75
CA ASN A 471 -19.66 2.45 5.51
C ASN A 471 -19.74 3.97 5.69
N VAL A 472 -19.25 4.73 4.70
CA VAL A 472 -19.21 6.22 4.74
C VAL A 472 -20.59 6.89 4.74
N ARG A 473 -21.67 6.15 4.44
CA ARG A 473 -23.06 6.59 4.58
C ARG A 473 -23.53 6.59 6.03
N GLU A 474 -22.89 5.78 6.88
CA GLU A 474 -23.33 5.53 8.25
C GLU A 474 -22.49 6.31 9.27
N ALA A 475 -21.22 6.53 8.98
CA ALA A 475 -20.30 7.24 9.88
C ALA A 475 -19.23 8.02 9.11
N PRO A 476 -18.67 9.10 9.71
CA PRO A 476 -17.54 9.80 9.14
C PRO A 476 -16.35 8.87 8.90
N LEU A 477 -15.65 9.05 7.77
CA LEU A 477 -14.51 8.21 7.36
C LEU A 477 -13.46 8.04 8.46
N ILE A 478 -13.20 9.10 9.22
CA ILE A 478 -12.19 9.07 10.28
C ILE A 478 -12.61 8.24 11.48
N ASP A 479 -13.90 8.21 11.80
CA ASP A 479 -14.44 7.42 12.89
C ASP A 479 -14.42 5.95 12.52
N ILE A 480 -14.78 5.61 11.27
CA ILE A 480 -14.65 4.25 10.72
C ILE A 480 -13.20 3.76 10.82
N PHE A 481 -12.25 4.60 10.43
CA PHE A 481 -10.83 4.25 10.48
C PHE A 481 -10.36 3.97 11.91
N ARG A 482 -10.67 4.87 12.85
CA ARG A 482 -10.15 4.83 14.23
C ARG A 482 -10.84 3.79 15.11
N ASN A 483 -12.14 3.57 14.89
CA ASN A 483 -12.95 2.66 15.69
C ASN A 483 -13.06 1.27 15.07
N SER A 484 -12.28 0.99 14.02
CA SER A 484 -12.28 -0.32 13.38
C SER A 484 -11.91 -1.43 14.36
N VAL A 485 -12.69 -2.51 14.35
CA VAL A 485 -12.40 -3.75 15.10
C VAL A 485 -11.05 -4.38 14.71
N PHE A 486 -10.51 -4.05 13.52
CA PHE A 486 -9.22 -4.53 13.05
C PHE A 486 -8.05 -3.65 13.49
N TRP A 487 -8.29 -2.52 14.15
CA TRP A 487 -7.27 -1.50 14.42
C TRP A 487 -6.05 -2.06 15.14
N ASP A 488 -6.26 -2.71 16.30
CA ASP A 488 -5.16 -3.21 17.11
C ASP A 488 -4.41 -4.35 16.41
N ILE A 489 -5.11 -5.24 15.69
CA ILE A 489 -4.43 -6.35 15.02
C ILE A 489 -3.60 -5.86 13.83
N LEU A 490 -3.99 -4.78 13.17
CA LEU A 490 -3.23 -4.20 12.06
C LEU A 490 -2.09 -3.30 12.56
N ASN A 491 -2.29 -2.59 13.67
CA ASN A 491 -1.31 -1.67 14.26
C ASN A 491 -0.31 -2.30 15.24
N ASP A 492 -0.57 -3.49 15.78
CA ASP A 492 0.34 -4.16 16.70
C ASP A 492 0.96 -5.42 16.06
N ARG A 493 2.26 -5.33 15.74
CA ARG A 493 3.01 -6.44 15.14
C ARG A 493 3.44 -7.49 16.17
N SER A 494 3.27 -7.25 17.46
CA SER A 494 3.48 -8.27 18.51
C SER A 494 2.40 -9.36 18.48
N ARG A 495 1.25 -9.09 17.86
CA ARG A 495 0.13 -10.02 17.71
C ARG A 495 0.27 -10.95 16.49
N ARG A 496 1.33 -10.83 15.71
CA ARG A 496 1.56 -11.68 14.53
C ARG A 496 1.82 -13.12 14.98
N LEU A 497 1.47 -14.08 14.12
CA LEU A 497 1.75 -15.51 14.31
C LEU A 497 2.87 -16.00 13.37
N HIS A 498 3.21 -17.29 13.50
CA HIS A 498 4.21 -17.99 12.70
C HIS A 498 5.60 -17.34 12.86
N HIS A 499 6.44 -17.35 11.83
CA HIS A 499 7.78 -16.76 11.94
C HIS A 499 7.75 -15.25 12.24
N CYS A 500 6.66 -14.55 11.91
CA CYS A 500 6.54 -13.11 12.19
C CYS A 500 6.54 -12.76 13.69
N GLU A 501 6.27 -13.73 14.58
CA GLU A 501 6.34 -13.56 16.04
C GLU A 501 7.74 -13.11 16.50
N VAL A 502 8.75 -13.81 15.98
CA VAL A 502 10.15 -13.69 16.38
C VAL A 502 11.00 -12.97 15.33
N CYS A 503 10.44 -12.64 14.16
CA CYS A 503 11.20 -12.04 13.06
C CYS A 503 11.76 -10.67 13.42
N ALA A 504 13.09 -10.49 13.29
CA ALA A 504 13.74 -9.20 13.52
C ALA A 504 13.30 -8.11 12.50
N PHE A 505 12.92 -8.52 11.28
CA PHE A 505 12.43 -7.59 10.25
C PHE A 505 10.95 -7.18 10.43
N LYS A 506 10.27 -7.64 11.49
CA LYS A 506 8.81 -7.48 11.61
C LYS A 506 8.37 -6.02 11.50
N ASN A 507 9.16 -5.05 11.94
CA ASN A 507 8.82 -3.62 11.87
C ASN A 507 9.08 -2.95 10.51
N TYR A 508 9.80 -3.61 9.60
CA TYR A 508 10.07 -3.12 8.24
C TYR A 508 9.23 -3.84 7.17
N CYS A 509 8.71 -5.03 7.50
CA CYS A 509 7.91 -5.87 6.60
C CYS A 509 6.56 -6.23 7.24
N GLY A 510 6.55 -7.10 8.25
CA GLY A 510 5.34 -7.55 8.92
C GLY A 510 4.41 -8.47 8.11
N GLY A 511 4.76 -8.82 6.87
CA GLY A 511 4.02 -9.72 5.97
C GLY A 511 2.69 -9.15 5.43
N CYS A 512 2.26 -9.60 4.25
CA CYS A 512 1.02 -9.18 3.62
C CYS A 512 -0.20 -9.73 4.38
N ARG A 513 -1.01 -8.82 4.93
CA ARG A 513 -2.21 -9.18 5.69
C ARG A 513 -3.29 -9.79 4.81
N ALA A 514 -3.41 -9.31 3.58
CA ALA A 514 -4.34 -9.87 2.60
C ALA A 514 -3.96 -11.29 2.18
N ARG A 515 -2.67 -11.59 2.02
CA ARG A 515 -2.21 -12.95 1.69
C ARG A 515 -2.44 -13.90 2.87
N ALA A 516 -2.08 -13.48 4.08
CA ALA A 516 -2.34 -14.25 5.29
C ALA A 516 -3.83 -14.58 5.44
N ASP A 517 -4.69 -13.59 5.20
CA ASP A 517 -6.14 -13.78 5.24
C ASP A 517 -6.65 -14.67 4.11
N ALA A 518 -6.24 -14.45 2.86
CA ALA A 518 -6.65 -15.28 1.72
C ALA A 518 -6.28 -16.76 1.92
N TYR A 519 -5.09 -17.04 2.49
CA TYR A 519 -4.58 -18.41 2.68
C TYR A 519 -4.85 -19.04 4.04
N PHE A 520 -5.19 -18.28 5.09
CA PHE A 520 -5.43 -18.84 6.44
C PHE A 520 -6.70 -18.33 7.12
N GLY A 521 -7.40 -17.35 6.54
CA GLY A 521 -8.59 -16.74 7.14
C GLY A 521 -8.28 -15.88 8.36
N GLN A 522 -6.99 -15.55 8.58
CA GLN A 522 -6.51 -14.91 9.79
C GLN A 522 -5.61 -13.72 9.45
N LEU A 523 -6.07 -12.51 9.75
CA LEU A 523 -5.30 -11.27 9.55
C LEU A 523 -3.95 -11.26 10.28
N HIS A 524 -3.78 -12.06 11.34
CA HIS A 524 -2.57 -12.07 12.16
C HIS A 524 -1.62 -13.21 11.85
N ALA A 525 -2.01 -14.16 11.00
CA ALA A 525 -1.15 -15.24 10.55
C ALA A 525 0.11 -14.73 9.83
N GLY A 526 1.17 -15.54 9.83
CA GLY A 526 2.34 -15.26 9.01
C GLY A 526 1.97 -15.29 7.52
N ASP A 527 2.56 -14.38 6.75
CA ASP A 527 2.43 -14.38 5.30
C ASP A 527 3.05 -15.68 4.73
N PRO A 528 2.28 -16.57 4.08
CA PRO A 528 2.81 -17.86 3.60
C PRO A 528 3.71 -17.72 2.37
N GLY A 529 3.67 -16.58 1.67
CA GLY A 529 4.60 -16.28 0.59
C GLY A 529 5.96 -15.79 1.09
N CYS A 530 6.16 -15.62 2.38
CA CYS A 530 7.46 -15.28 2.96
C CYS A 530 8.35 -16.52 3.03
N ILE A 531 9.61 -16.38 2.64
CA ILE A 531 10.60 -17.47 2.70
C ILE A 531 10.81 -18.03 4.12
N PHE A 532 10.57 -17.23 5.17
CA PHE A 532 10.65 -17.71 6.55
C PHE A 532 9.42 -18.51 7.02
N ASN A 533 8.35 -18.53 6.23
CA ASN A 533 7.15 -19.31 6.48
C ASN A 533 7.03 -20.48 5.49
N ASP A 534 8.12 -20.90 4.85
CA ASP A 534 8.13 -21.94 3.82
C ASP A 534 7.44 -23.25 4.26
N LYS A 535 7.65 -23.69 5.51
CA LYS A 535 6.92 -24.84 6.08
C LYS A 535 5.38 -24.72 5.98
N HIS A 536 4.85 -23.49 6.08
CA HIS A 536 3.42 -23.24 5.95
C HIS A 536 2.98 -23.21 4.48
N TRP A 537 3.86 -22.82 3.57
CA TRP A 537 3.65 -22.99 2.13
C TRP A 537 3.64 -24.47 1.74
N GLN A 538 4.59 -25.27 2.24
CA GLN A 538 4.60 -26.72 2.03
C GLN A 538 3.32 -27.38 2.54
N GLY A 539 2.85 -27.02 3.73
CA GLY A 539 1.56 -27.52 4.23
C GLY A 539 0.35 -27.10 3.39
N LEU A 540 0.44 -26.03 2.59
CA LEU A 540 -0.59 -25.66 1.60
C LEU A 540 -0.46 -26.49 0.31
N ILE A 541 0.78 -26.85 -0.09
CA ILE A 541 1.04 -27.78 -1.21
C ILE A 541 0.48 -29.16 -0.89
N ASP A 542 0.75 -29.68 0.31
CA ASP A 542 0.28 -31.01 0.74
C ASP A 542 -1.25 -31.11 0.74
N LYS A 543 -1.94 -29.98 0.88
CA LYS A 543 -3.40 -29.84 0.81
C LYS A 543 -3.93 -29.54 -0.59
N GLY A 544 -3.07 -29.46 -1.61
CA GLY A 544 -3.43 -29.13 -2.99
C GLY A 544 -3.85 -27.67 -3.22
N VAL A 545 -3.52 -26.76 -2.32
CA VAL A 545 -3.93 -25.34 -2.35
C VAL A 545 -2.90 -24.46 -3.05
N ALA A 546 -1.62 -24.76 -2.83
CA ALA A 546 -0.48 -24.06 -3.40
C ALA A 546 0.33 -25.02 -4.30
N ILE A 547 1.26 -24.47 -5.06
CA ILE A 547 2.10 -25.27 -5.96
C ILE A 547 3.56 -25.39 -5.47
N PRO A 548 4.25 -26.51 -5.75
CA PRO A 548 5.65 -26.69 -5.43
C PRO A 548 6.57 -25.87 -6.34
N ALA A 549 7.80 -25.63 -5.87
CA ALA A 549 8.85 -25.01 -6.68
C ALA A 549 9.16 -25.88 -7.93
N GLY A 550 9.35 -25.23 -9.08
CA GLY A 550 9.69 -25.91 -10.33
C GLY A 550 8.51 -26.57 -11.08
N ALA A 551 7.31 -26.60 -10.51
CA ALA A 551 6.10 -26.95 -11.25
C ALA A 551 5.73 -25.79 -12.18
N ALA A 552 6.27 -25.78 -13.40
CA ALA A 552 5.73 -24.97 -14.49
C ALA A 552 4.29 -25.42 -14.72
N SER A 553 3.32 -24.73 -14.12
CA SER A 553 1.93 -25.10 -14.29
C SER A 553 1.34 -24.37 -15.49
N GLN A 554 0.93 -25.15 -16.49
CA GLN A 554 -0.34 -24.81 -17.15
C GLN A 554 -1.38 -24.69 -16.03
N PRO A 555 -2.14 -23.59 -15.94
CA PRO A 555 -3.08 -23.40 -14.85
C PRO A 555 -4.08 -24.55 -14.85
N ALA A 556 -3.97 -25.46 -13.88
CA ALA A 556 -5.01 -26.44 -13.62
C ALA A 556 -6.29 -25.65 -13.32
N LYS A 557 -7.30 -25.77 -14.19
CA LYS A 557 -8.64 -25.28 -13.90
C LYS A 557 -9.11 -26.02 -12.66
N MET A 558 -9.03 -25.38 -11.50
CA MET A 558 -9.74 -25.87 -10.33
C MET A 558 -11.22 -25.65 -10.62
N GLU A 559 -11.95 -26.72 -10.95
CA GLU A 559 -13.39 -26.68 -11.15
C GLU A 559 -14.06 -26.32 -9.82
N LEU A 560 -14.26 -25.02 -9.59
CA LEU A 560 -15.18 -24.55 -8.57
C LEU A 560 -16.59 -24.90 -9.06
N ALA A 561 -17.23 -25.86 -8.42
CA ALA A 561 -18.60 -26.25 -8.73
C ALA A 561 -19.51 -25.00 -8.73
N PRO A 562 -20.24 -24.72 -9.84
CA PRO A 562 -21.11 -23.56 -9.90
C PRO A 562 -22.31 -23.80 -8.99
N MET A 563 -22.38 -23.10 -7.85
CA MET A 563 -23.64 -23.00 -7.10
C MET A 563 -24.58 -22.07 -7.86
N ARG A 564 -25.64 -22.66 -8.43
CA ARG A 564 -26.78 -21.94 -9.00
C ARG A 564 -27.45 -21.14 -7.89
N HIS A 565 -27.36 -19.81 -7.96
CA HIS A 565 -28.19 -18.94 -7.13
C HIS A 565 -29.59 -18.84 -7.75
N GLY A 566 -30.60 -19.27 -7.00
CA GLY A 566 -32.00 -18.96 -7.25
C GLY A 566 -32.88 -19.58 -6.17
N PRO A 567 -33.66 -18.81 -5.40
CA PRO A 567 -34.79 -19.34 -4.66
C PRO A 567 -36.05 -19.39 -5.54
N ALA A 568 -36.89 -20.39 -5.27
CA ALA A 568 -38.27 -20.47 -5.74
C ALA A 568 -39.15 -19.41 -5.08
#